data_AF-A0A530CM58-F1
#
_entry.id   AF-A0A530CM58-F1
#
_cell.length_a   1.000
_cell.length_b   1.000
_cell.length_c   1.000
_cell.angle_alpha   90.00
_cell.angle_beta   90.00
_cell.angle_gamma   90.00
#
_symmetry.space_group_name_H-M   'P 1'
#
loop_
_entity.id
_entity.type
_entity.pdbx_description
1 polymer ?
#
loop_
_entity_poly.entity_id
_entity_poly.type
_entity_poly.pdbx_seq_one_letter_code
_entity_poly.pdbx_strand_id
1 'polypeptide(L)'
;MQKIMIADASAKQLADFAELLGIDGVDYRLGKAKIEEKMRAIMYDKDYIELPGEEPPIQRIEPPAAENKRRMATIMIPNQDRAGGTEPVPVAVNGRQLFIPRQSAQTIPWEYMHALDNAKKFVYETDENGTLKPNPAEVHEYPFSLLREDPAPDVEKVA
;
A
#
# COMPACT_ATOMS: atom_id res chain seq x y z
N MET A 1 -29.66 12.86 24.49
CA MET A 1 -30.46 11.84 25.20
C MET A 1 -31.27 11.10 24.17
N GLN A 2 -31.17 9.78 24.14
CA GLN A 2 -31.92 8.93 23.22
C GLN A 2 -33.12 8.35 23.97
N LYS A 3 -34.32 8.48 23.38
CA LYS A 3 -35.54 7.85 23.89
C LYS A 3 -35.64 6.45 23.31
N ILE A 4 -35.61 5.43 24.16
CA ILE A 4 -35.77 4.03 23.76
C ILE A 4 -37.04 3.49 24.44
N MET A 5 -37.90 2.81 23.69
CA MET A 5 -39.08 2.15 24.25
C MET A 5 -38.64 1.00 25.16
N ILE A 6 -39.27 0.83 26.33
CA ILE A 6 -38.94 -0.27 27.26
C ILE A 6 -39.06 -1.64 26.57
N ALA A 7 -40.03 -1.79 25.67
CA ALA A 7 -40.23 -3.00 24.86
C ALA A 7 -39.04 -3.34 23.94
N ASP A 8 -38.31 -2.34 23.46
CA ASP A 8 -37.16 -2.50 22.56
C ASP A 8 -35.80 -2.36 23.29
N ALA A 9 -35.83 -1.91 24.55
CA ALA A 9 -34.63 -1.77 25.37
C ALA A 9 -34.02 -3.15 25.70
N SER A 10 -32.69 -3.24 25.59
CA SER A 10 -31.94 -4.41 26.05
C SER A 10 -31.91 -4.48 27.59
N ALA A 11 -31.71 -5.69 28.14
CA ALA A 11 -31.63 -5.89 29.59
C ALA A 11 -30.51 -5.07 30.25
N LYS A 12 -29.42 -4.79 29.52
CA LYS A 12 -28.33 -3.91 29.97
C LYS A 12 -28.79 -2.45 30.06
N GLN A 13 -29.42 -1.94 29.01
CA GLN A 13 -29.96 -0.57 28.97
C GLN A 13 -31.00 -0.31 30.06
N LEU A 14 -31.83 -1.31 30.40
CA LEU A 14 -32.77 -1.21 31.51
C LEU A 14 -32.07 -1.22 32.86
N ALA A 15 -31.01 -2.02 33.05
CA ALA A 15 -30.22 -1.99 34.28
C ALA A 15 -29.48 -0.66 34.47
N ASP A 16 -28.84 -0.16 33.40
CA ASP A 16 -28.13 1.13 33.41
C ASP A 16 -29.09 2.30 33.73
N PHE A 17 -30.33 2.25 33.23
CA PHE A 17 -31.36 3.24 33.56
C PHE A 17 -31.91 3.09 34.98
N ALA A 18 -32.05 1.85 35.49
CA ALA A 18 -32.46 1.60 36.86
C ALA A 18 -31.42 2.10 37.89
N GLU A 19 -30.13 1.95 37.58
CA GLU A 19 -29.04 2.50 38.38
C GLU A 19 -29.07 4.04 38.38
N LEU A 20 -29.32 4.67 37.23
CA LEU A 20 -29.50 6.12 37.12
C LEU A 20 -30.69 6.63 37.97
N LEU A 21 -31.75 5.84 38.09
CA LEU A 21 -32.90 6.12 38.95
C LEU A 21 -32.68 5.77 40.43
N GLY A 22 -31.54 5.18 40.79
CA GLY A 22 -31.20 4.78 42.16
C GLY A 22 -31.95 3.53 42.65
N ILE A 23 -32.34 2.63 41.75
CA ILE A 23 -33.01 1.38 42.12
C ILE A 23 -31.96 0.32 42.48
N ASP A 24 -31.88 -0.03 43.75
CA ASP A 24 -30.93 -1.02 44.24
C ASP A 24 -31.23 -2.46 43.78
N GLY A 25 -30.17 -3.17 43.38
CA GLY A 25 -30.22 -4.60 43.07
C GLY A 25 -30.85 -4.94 41.71
N VAL A 26 -30.66 -4.07 40.71
CA VAL A 26 -31.02 -4.32 39.31
C VAL A 26 -29.75 -4.63 38.53
N ASP A 27 -29.47 -5.92 38.35
CA ASP A 27 -28.39 -6.44 37.49
C ASP A 27 -29.02 -6.92 36.16
N TYR A 28 -28.32 -6.73 35.03
CA TYR A 28 -28.71 -7.24 33.71
C TYR A 28 -28.95 -8.77 33.72
N ARG A 29 -28.39 -9.47 34.70
CA ARG A 29 -28.58 -10.92 34.93
C ARG A 29 -29.97 -11.30 35.46
N LEU A 30 -30.75 -10.37 36.02
CA LEU A 30 -32.12 -10.65 36.51
C LEU A 30 -33.11 -10.93 35.38
N GLY A 31 -32.77 -10.55 34.15
CA GLY A 31 -33.62 -10.70 32.97
C GLY A 31 -34.66 -9.59 32.87
N LYS A 32 -34.98 -9.22 31.62
CA LYS A 32 -35.82 -8.07 31.25
C LYS A 32 -37.13 -7.96 32.05
N ALA A 33 -37.87 -9.07 32.19
CA ALA A 33 -39.17 -9.10 32.87
C ALA A 33 -39.09 -8.69 34.37
N LYS A 34 -38.04 -9.10 35.09
CA LYS A 34 -37.89 -8.75 36.52
C LYS A 34 -37.43 -7.30 36.72
N ILE A 35 -36.70 -6.75 35.76
CA ILE A 35 -36.25 -5.36 35.77
C ILE A 35 -37.46 -4.43 35.52
N GLU A 36 -38.32 -4.79 34.57
CA GLU A 36 -39.58 -4.08 34.29
C GLU A 36 -40.53 -4.09 35.51
N GLU A 37 -40.65 -5.21 36.22
CA GLU A 37 -41.45 -5.30 37.45
C GLU A 37 -40.94 -4.36 38.56
N LYS A 38 -39.61 -4.30 38.74
CA LYS A 38 -38.98 -3.37 39.70
C LYS A 38 -39.13 -1.90 39.29
N MET A 39 -39.06 -1.58 38.00
CA MET A 39 -39.33 -0.23 37.50
C MET A 39 -40.81 0.16 37.70
N ARG A 40 -41.74 -0.78 37.52
CA ARG A 40 -43.17 -0.55 37.80
C ARG A 40 -43.44 -0.33 39.30
N ALA A 41 -42.69 -1.02 40.17
CA ALA A 41 -42.81 -0.90 41.62
C ALA A 41 -42.47 0.50 42.17
N ILE A 42 -41.66 1.28 41.45
CA ILE A 42 -41.32 2.67 41.81
C ILE A 42 -42.23 3.72 41.13
N MET A 43 -43.39 3.31 40.59
CA MET A 43 -44.32 4.16 39.82
C MET A 43 -43.70 4.80 38.56
N TYR A 44 -42.74 4.14 37.92
CA TYR A 44 -42.28 4.57 36.60
C TYR A 44 -43.33 4.18 35.54
N ASP A 45 -44.25 5.09 35.25
CA ASP A 45 -45.43 4.88 34.39
C ASP A 45 -45.20 5.32 32.93
N LYS A 46 -43.93 5.43 32.52
CA LYS A 46 -43.57 5.88 31.17
C LYS A 46 -43.10 4.68 30.34
N ASP A 47 -43.56 4.58 29.10
CA ASP A 47 -43.19 3.51 28.16
C ASP A 47 -41.76 3.63 27.59
N TYR A 48 -40.99 4.64 28.01
CA TYR A 48 -39.67 4.96 27.46
C TYR A 48 -38.62 5.23 28.54
N ILE A 49 -37.36 4.89 28.22
CA ILE A 49 -36.17 5.23 29.01
C ILE A 49 -35.35 6.30 28.26
N GLU A 50 -34.77 7.23 29.01
CA GLU A 50 -33.88 8.28 28.47
C GLU A 50 -32.44 7.94 28.83
N LEU A 51 -31.67 7.47 27.85
CA LEU A 51 -30.25 7.16 28.03
C LEU A 51 -29.37 8.32 27.52
N PRO A 52 -28.26 8.64 28.22
CA PRO A 52 -27.23 9.48 27.64
C PRO A 52 -26.74 8.78 26.36
N GLY A 53 -26.74 9.52 25.25
CA GLY A 53 -26.43 8.92 23.94
C GLY A 53 -24.99 8.44 23.93
N GLU A 54 -24.79 7.19 23.54
CA GLU A 54 -23.46 6.61 23.32
C GLU A 54 -22.79 7.41 22.20
N GLU A 55 -21.63 8.02 22.48
CA GLU A 55 -20.90 8.81 21.50
C GLU A 55 -20.54 7.92 20.30
N PRO A 56 -20.77 8.36 19.06
CA PRO A 56 -20.47 7.53 17.90
C PRO A 56 -18.96 7.22 17.88
N PRO A 57 -18.56 5.96 17.61
CA PRO A 57 -17.15 5.60 17.56
C PRO A 57 -16.46 6.41 16.46
N ILE A 58 -15.43 7.17 16.83
CA ILE A 58 -14.61 7.93 15.90
C ILE A 58 -13.93 6.92 14.95
N GLN A 59 -14.43 6.80 13.72
CA GLN A 59 -13.80 5.97 12.71
C GLN A 59 -12.51 6.64 12.28
N ARG A 60 -11.37 6.02 12.59
CA ARG A 60 -10.06 6.45 12.09
C ARG A 60 -10.05 6.22 10.59
N ILE A 61 -10.22 7.29 9.82
CA ILE A 61 -10.01 7.27 8.37
C ILE A 61 -8.51 7.08 8.17
N GLU A 62 -8.10 5.90 7.71
CA GLU A 62 -6.71 5.70 7.30
C GLU A 62 -6.44 6.62 6.11
N PRO A 63 -5.39 7.47 6.16
CA PRO A 63 -5.05 8.28 5.01
C PRO A 63 -4.74 7.35 3.82
N PRO A 64 -5.17 7.69 2.59
CA PRO A 64 -4.84 6.89 1.42
C PRO A 64 -3.32 6.77 1.33
N ALA A 65 -2.83 5.53 1.26
CA ALA A 65 -1.41 5.29 1.05
C ALA A 65 -1.01 6.02 -0.23
N ALA A 66 -0.04 6.94 -0.12
CA ALA A 66 0.57 7.55 -1.30
C ALA A 66 1.27 6.44 -2.08
N GLU A 67 0.59 5.90 -3.08
CA GLU A 67 1.17 4.94 -4.01
C GLU A 67 2.21 5.68 -4.87
N ASN A 68 3.41 5.86 -4.32
CA ASN A 68 4.59 6.19 -5.10
C ASN A 68 4.93 4.99 -5.99
N LYS A 69 4.11 4.76 -7.03
CA LYS A 69 4.34 3.73 -8.03
C LYS A 69 5.63 4.12 -8.76
N ARG A 70 6.68 3.35 -8.50
CA ARG A 70 7.92 3.47 -9.27
C ARG A 70 7.62 3.13 -10.72
N ARG A 71 8.16 3.93 -11.64
CA ARG A 71 8.07 3.68 -13.06
C ARG A 71 8.77 2.36 -13.38
N MET A 72 8.10 1.45 -14.07
CA MET A 72 8.66 0.16 -14.45
C MET A 72 8.93 0.09 -15.95
N ALA A 73 9.91 -0.72 -16.32
CA ALA A 73 10.25 -1.06 -17.69
C ALA A 73 10.45 -2.57 -17.80
N THR A 74 9.91 -3.19 -18.84
CA THR A 74 10.15 -4.59 -19.16
C THR A 74 11.22 -4.66 -20.24
N ILE A 75 12.36 -5.26 -19.90
CA ILE A 75 13.49 -5.42 -20.80
C ILE A 75 13.85 -6.90 -21.00
N MET A 76 14.55 -7.19 -22.08
CA MET A 76 15.16 -8.49 -22.33
C MET A 76 16.61 -8.29 -22.76
N ILE A 77 17.53 -8.97 -22.07
CA ILE A 77 18.97 -8.93 -22.38
C ILE A 77 19.35 -10.24 -23.07
N PRO A 78 19.80 -10.25 -24.34
CA PRO A 78 20.28 -11.45 -25.00
C PRO A 78 21.60 -11.96 -24.39
N ASN A 79 21.91 -13.22 -24.66
CA ASN A 79 23.23 -13.78 -24.37
C ASN A 79 24.28 -13.16 -25.28
N GLN A 80 25.52 -13.12 -24.81
CA GLN A 80 26.67 -12.66 -25.59
C GLN A 80 27.70 -13.79 -25.71
N ASP A 81 28.42 -13.84 -26.84
CA ASP A 81 29.48 -14.82 -27.09
C ASP A 81 30.80 -14.47 -26.38
N ARG A 82 30.71 -13.96 -25.15
CA ARG A 82 31.85 -13.56 -24.30
C ARG A 82 31.84 -14.38 -23.01
N ALA A 83 32.97 -14.46 -22.33
CA ALA A 83 33.04 -15.05 -21.00
C ALA A 83 32.04 -14.34 -20.05
N GLY A 84 31.22 -15.12 -19.34
CA GLY A 84 30.13 -14.58 -18.50
C GLY A 84 28.91 -14.05 -19.29
N GLY A 85 28.85 -14.28 -20.61
CA GLY A 85 27.79 -13.76 -21.47
C GLY A 85 26.42 -14.44 -21.29
N THR A 86 26.34 -15.48 -20.47
CA THR A 86 25.11 -16.14 -20.02
C THR A 86 24.74 -15.77 -18.58
N GLU A 87 25.62 -15.10 -17.85
CA GLU A 87 25.38 -14.74 -16.44
C GLU A 87 24.46 -13.51 -16.32
N PRO A 88 23.73 -13.38 -15.18
CA PRO A 88 22.93 -12.19 -14.92
C PRO A 88 23.76 -10.91 -14.92
N VAL A 89 23.21 -9.85 -15.49
CA VAL A 89 23.88 -8.54 -15.57
C VAL A 89 23.70 -7.80 -14.24
N PRO A 90 24.80 -7.47 -13.51
CA PRO A 90 24.72 -6.63 -12.33
C PRO A 90 24.54 -5.15 -12.70
N VAL A 91 23.48 -4.52 -12.20
CA VAL A 91 23.24 -3.08 -12.35
C VAL A 91 23.07 -2.45 -10.97
N ALA A 92 23.82 -1.40 -10.67
CA ALA A 92 23.74 -0.70 -9.39
C ALA A 92 23.31 0.76 -9.59
N VAL A 93 22.30 1.18 -8.84
CA VAL A 93 21.79 2.56 -8.83
C VAL A 93 21.72 3.02 -7.39
N ASN A 94 22.40 4.14 -7.07
CA ASN A 94 22.38 4.76 -5.74
C ASN A 94 22.66 3.79 -4.58
N GLY A 95 23.64 2.90 -4.74
CA GLY A 95 24.05 1.92 -3.73
C GLY A 95 23.15 0.68 -3.63
N ARG A 96 22.10 0.55 -4.46
CA ARG A 96 21.28 -0.66 -4.56
C ARG A 96 21.58 -1.42 -5.84
N GLN A 97 21.98 -2.68 -5.70
CA GLN A 97 22.30 -3.57 -6.81
C GLN A 97 21.10 -4.46 -7.18
N LEU A 98 20.89 -4.65 -8.48
CA LEU A 98 19.94 -5.57 -9.08
C LEU A 98 20.70 -6.47 -10.06
N PHE A 99 20.45 -7.78 -10.01
CA PHE A 99 20.96 -8.72 -11.01
C PHE A 99 19.83 -9.02 -11.99
N ILE A 100 20.05 -8.71 -13.27
CA ILE A 100 19.05 -8.87 -14.33
C ILE A 100 19.40 -10.14 -15.12
N PRO A 101 18.60 -11.22 -15.02
CA PRO A 101 18.82 -12.41 -15.82
C PRO A 101 18.76 -12.14 -17.33
N ARG A 102 19.60 -12.86 -18.09
CA ARG A 102 19.56 -12.85 -19.56
C ARG A 102 18.51 -13.82 -20.09
N GLN A 103 18.16 -13.70 -21.37
CA GLN A 103 17.21 -14.55 -22.10
C GLN A 103 15.81 -14.66 -21.46
N SER A 104 15.43 -13.68 -20.64
CA SER A 104 14.09 -13.60 -20.06
C SER A 104 13.61 -12.16 -20.04
N ALA A 105 12.31 -11.98 -20.24
CA ALA A 105 11.67 -10.69 -20.06
C ALA A 105 11.58 -10.39 -18.56
N GLN A 106 12.20 -9.31 -18.13
CA GLN A 106 12.27 -8.90 -16.74
C GLN A 106 11.69 -7.50 -16.58
N THR A 107 10.76 -7.36 -15.64
CA THR A 107 10.23 -6.05 -15.25
C THR A 107 11.11 -5.47 -14.17
N ILE A 108 11.78 -4.37 -14.50
CA ILE A 108 12.73 -3.66 -13.64
C ILE A 108 12.28 -2.21 -13.43
N PRO A 109 12.69 -1.57 -12.33
CA PRO A 109 12.46 -0.13 -12.18
C PRO A 109 13.22 0.66 -13.25
N TRP A 110 12.61 1.75 -13.70
CA TRP A 110 13.11 2.58 -14.79
C TRP A 110 14.54 3.08 -14.54
N GLU A 111 14.90 3.37 -13.29
CA GLU A 111 16.23 3.87 -12.96
C GLU A 111 17.33 2.86 -13.33
N TYR A 112 17.04 1.56 -13.22
CA TYR A 112 17.96 0.49 -13.62
C TYR A 112 18.05 0.36 -15.13
N MET A 113 16.93 0.52 -15.85
CA MET A 113 16.92 0.54 -17.31
C MET A 113 17.74 1.73 -17.83
N HIS A 114 17.52 2.92 -17.27
CA HIS A 114 18.25 4.12 -17.62
C HIS A 114 19.76 3.98 -17.34
N ALA A 115 20.13 3.38 -16.20
CA ALA A 115 21.53 3.09 -15.90
C ALA A 115 22.16 2.13 -16.92
N LEU A 116 21.40 1.12 -17.36
CA LEU A 116 21.87 0.12 -18.33
C LEU A 116 22.00 0.71 -19.76
N ASP A 117 21.12 1.64 -20.15
CA ASP A 117 21.24 2.36 -21.43
C ASP A 117 22.47 3.29 -21.47
N ASN A 118 22.81 3.89 -20.33
CA ASN A 118 24.00 4.72 -20.19
C ASN A 118 25.30 3.92 -19.96
N ALA A 119 25.22 2.59 -19.81
CA ALA A 119 26.38 1.72 -19.67
C ALA A 119 27.04 1.48 -21.05
N LYS A 120 27.98 2.34 -21.42
CA LYS A 120 28.71 2.30 -22.69
C LYS A 120 30.15 1.84 -22.51
N LYS A 121 30.64 1.08 -23.49
CA LYS A 121 32.05 0.72 -23.65
C LYS A 121 32.62 1.34 -24.93
N PHE A 122 33.91 1.63 -24.91
CA PHE A 122 34.66 2.09 -26.07
C PHE A 122 35.31 0.91 -26.79
N VAL A 123 34.99 0.74 -28.07
CA VAL A 123 35.61 -0.27 -28.94
C VAL A 123 36.61 0.43 -29.85
N TYR A 124 37.87 0.03 -29.74
CA TYR A 124 38.94 0.50 -30.60
C TYR A 124 39.07 -0.43 -31.80
N GLU A 125 38.85 0.10 -33.00
CA GLU A 125 39.04 -0.63 -34.24
C GLU A 125 40.38 -0.24 -34.87
N THR A 126 41.05 -1.21 -35.47
CA THR A 126 42.23 -0.98 -36.31
C THR A 126 41.78 -0.73 -37.75
N ASP A 127 42.44 0.22 -38.42
CA ASP A 127 42.27 0.44 -39.85
C ASP A 127 42.95 -0.65 -40.69
N GLU A 128 42.79 -0.59 -42.01
CA GLU A 128 43.40 -1.53 -42.96
C GLU A 128 44.94 -1.52 -42.93
N ASN A 129 45.55 -0.47 -42.36
CA ASN A 129 47.00 -0.32 -42.21
C ASN A 129 47.50 -0.79 -40.84
N GLY A 130 46.64 -1.35 -39.99
CA GLY A 130 46.99 -1.79 -38.64
C GLY A 130 47.18 -0.64 -37.64
N THR A 131 46.75 0.58 -37.98
CA THR A 131 46.75 1.74 -37.08
C THR A 131 45.42 1.81 -36.32
N LEU A 132 45.47 2.09 -35.02
CA LEU A 132 44.26 2.31 -34.22
C LEU A 132 43.51 3.54 -34.76
N LYS A 133 42.21 3.39 -35.04
CA LYS A 133 41.37 4.55 -35.37
C LYS A 133 41.37 5.51 -34.18
N PRO A 134 41.54 6.83 -34.42
CA PRO A 134 41.67 7.82 -33.35
C PRO A 134 40.39 8.00 -32.53
N ASN A 135 39.22 7.73 -33.13
CA ASN A 135 37.92 7.83 -32.47
C ASN A 135 37.37 6.41 -32.21
N PRO A 136 37.31 5.97 -30.93
CA PRO A 136 36.69 4.70 -30.60
C PRO A 136 35.17 4.75 -30.83
N ALA A 137 34.58 3.62 -31.20
CA ALA A 137 33.14 3.50 -31.28
C ALA A 137 32.55 3.32 -29.87
N GLU A 138 31.58 4.15 -29.51
CA GLU A 138 30.76 3.95 -28.32
C GLU A 138 29.69 2.89 -28.60
N VAL A 139 29.74 1.78 -27.86
CA VAL A 139 28.76 0.70 -27.98
C VAL A 139 28.21 0.40 -26.60
N HIS A 140 26.93 0.05 -26.50
CA HIS A 140 26.37 -0.46 -25.24
C HIS A 140 27.17 -1.67 -24.74
N GLU A 141 27.51 -1.65 -23.46
CA GLU A 141 28.19 -2.77 -22.83
C GLU A 141 27.27 -3.99 -22.81
N TYR A 142 26.03 -3.76 -22.38
CA TYR A 142 24.93 -4.71 -22.30
C TYR A 142 23.79 -4.28 -23.24
N PRO A 143 23.78 -4.73 -24.51
CA PRO A 143 22.68 -4.48 -25.41
C PRO A 143 21.42 -5.15 -24.86
N PHE A 144 20.29 -4.48 -24.95
CA PHE A 144 19.01 -4.97 -24.47
C PHE A 144 17.88 -4.55 -25.43
N SER A 145 16.75 -5.23 -25.33
CA SER A 145 15.52 -4.88 -26.03
C SER A 145 14.49 -4.38 -25.02
N LEU A 146 13.92 -3.20 -25.28
CA LEU A 146 12.80 -2.66 -24.51
C LEU A 146 11.49 -3.25 -25.05
N LEU A 147 10.74 -3.95 -24.21
CA LEU A 147 9.45 -4.56 -24.57
C LEU A 147 8.28 -3.67 -24.19
N ARG A 148 8.37 -3.03 -23.02
CA ARG A 148 7.34 -2.14 -22.48
C ARG A 148 7.99 -1.12 -21.55
N GLU A 149 7.49 0.10 -21.56
CA GLU A 149 7.83 1.13 -20.60
C GLU A 149 6.54 1.78 -20.10
N ASP A 150 6.45 2.00 -18.79
CA ASP A 150 5.36 2.80 -18.24
C ASP A 150 5.55 4.28 -18.64
N PRO A 151 4.46 5.04 -18.85
CA PRO A 151 4.55 6.43 -19.27
C PRO A 151 5.38 7.25 -18.28
N ALA A 152 6.10 8.25 -18.80
CA ALA A 152 6.77 9.21 -17.94
C ALA A 152 5.72 9.90 -17.05
N PRO A 153 6.03 10.18 -15.77
CA PRO A 153 5.14 11.01 -14.96
C PRO A 153 4.95 12.36 -15.66
N ASP A 154 3.72 12.86 -15.68
CA ASP A 154 3.43 14.21 -16.13
C ASP A 154 4.15 15.18 -15.20
N VAL A 155 5.36 15.56 -15.58
CA VAL A 155 6.11 16.62 -14.89
C VAL A 155 5.41 17.91 -15.29
N GLU A 156 4.45 18.35 -14.47
CA GLU A 156 4.01 19.74 -14.51
C GLU A 156 5.27 20.59 -14.37
N LYS A 157 5.68 21.20 -15.50
CA LYS A 157 6.81 22.12 -15.54
C LYS A 157 6.47 23.24 -14.56
N VAL A 158 7.09 23.22 -13.39
CA VAL A 158 7.13 24.37 -12.50
C VAL A 158 7.91 25.44 -13.26
N ALA A 159 7.18 26.43 -13.77
CA ALA A 159 7.69 27.58 -14.48
C ALA A 159 8.47 28.52 -13.56
#